data_AF-A0A7H8L427-F1
#
_entry.id   AF-A0A7H8L427-F1
#
_cell.length_a   1.000
_cell.length_b   1.000
_cell.length_c   1.000
_cell.angle_alpha   90.00
_cell.angle_beta   90.00
_cell.angle_gamma   90.00
#
_symmetry.space_group_name_H-M   'P 1'
#
loop_
_entity.id
_entity.type
_entity.pdbx_description
1 polymer ?
#
loop_
_entity_poly.entity_id
_entity_poly.type
_entity_poly.pdbx_seq_one_letter_code
_entity_poly.pdbx_strand_id
1 'polypeptide(L)'
;MSTRPSSPARVVPLRPRPEAPAPQPREPLLRDVVGGVLRRERLAQERTLKDVADAARISVPYLSELERGRKEASSEVLAAAARALGLGLGDVLSLVQQELVAVRSASTLSGRTATAGRYGGLCLAA
;
A
#
# COMPACT_ATOMS: atom_id res chain seq x y z
N MET A 1 -46.79 -16.37 -52.27
CA MET A 1 -45.52 -15.98 -51.60
C MET A 1 -45.87 -15.57 -50.17
N SER A 2 -45.52 -16.40 -49.16
CA SER A 2 -45.80 -16.12 -47.74
C SER A 2 -44.63 -15.40 -47.10
N THR A 3 -44.80 -14.14 -46.75
CA THR A 3 -43.86 -13.39 -45.91
C THR A 3 -44.22 -13.61 -44.45
N ARG A 4 -43.38 -14.33 -43.69
CA ARG A 4 -43.49 -14.37 -42.23
C ARG A 4 -42.96 -13.05 -41.67
N PRO A 5 -43.65 -12.38 -40.74
CA PRO A 5 -43.07 -11.24 -40.06
C PRO A 5 -41.92 -11.69 -39.13
N SER A 6 -40.80 -10.99 -39.21
CA SER A 6 -39.64 -11.18 -38.32
C SER A 6 -40.02 -10.80 -36.88
N SER A 7 -39.83 -11.72 -35.95
CA SER A 7 -40.09 -11.51 -34.52
C SER A 7 -39.02 -10.59 -33.92
N PRO A 8 -39.38 -9.45 -33.29
CA PRO A 8 -38.39 -8.58 -32.69
C PRO A 8 -37.77 -9.27 -31.48
N ALA A 9 -36.44 -9.37 -31.49
CA ALA A 9 -35.68 -9.93 -30.38
C ALA A 9 -35.94 -9.13 -29.10
N ARG A 10 -36.41 -9.81 -28.06
CA ARG A 10 -36.66 -9.20 -26.74
C ARG A 10 -35.31 -8.89 -26.10
N VAL A 11 -34.96 -7.61 -26.04
CA VAL A 11 -33.78 -7.13 -25.32
C VAL A 11 -34.03 -7.34 -23.83
N VAL A 12 -33.35 -8.33 -23.24
CA VAL A 12 -33.31 -8.52 -21.79
C VAL A 12 -32.22 -7.58 -21.27
N PRO A 13 -32.55 -6.56 -20.46
CA PRO A 13 -31.53 -5.71 -19.87
C PRO A 13 -30.66 -6.61 -18.97
N LEU A 14 -29.37 -6.64 -19.25
CA LEU A 14 -28.40 -7.32 -18.41
C LEU A 14 -28.46 -6.65 -17.03
N ARG A 15 -28.89 -7.40 -16.01
CA ARG A 15 -28.74 -6.95 -14.62
C ARG A 15 -27.26 -6.60 -14.42
N PRO A 16 -26.93 -5.42 -13.87
CA PRO A 16 -25.56 -5.11 -13.48
C PRO A 16 -25.05 -6.26 -12.61
N ARG A 17 -23.91 -6.85 -13.00
CA ARG A 17 -23.21 -7.83 -12.16
C ARG A 17 -23.05 -7.17 -10.79
N PRO A 18 -23.43 -7.83 -9.67
CA PRO A 18 -23.22 -7.26 -8.35
C PRO A 18 -21.76 -6.81 -8.28
N GLU A 19 -21.58 -5.51 -8.10
CA GLU A 19 -20.28 -4.86 -8.10
C GLU A 19 -19.45 -5.58 -7.03
N ALA A 20 -18.33 -6.18 -7.44
CA ALA A 20 -17.49 -6.90 -6.50
C ALA A 20 -17.18 -5.96 -5.33
N PRO A 21 -17.25 -6.43 -4.07
CA PRO A 21 -17.02 -5.57 -2.92
C PRO A 21 -15.70 -4.84 -3.14
N ALA A 22 -15.74 -3.51 -3.01
CA ALA A 22 -14.57 -2.66 -3.21
C ALA A 22 -13.40 -3.26 -2.41
N PRO A 23 -12.18 -3.33 -2.99
CA PRO A 23 -11.05 -3.96 -2.33
C PRO A 23 -10.90 -3.33 -0.95
N GLN A 24 -11.10 -4.13 0.09
CA GLN A 24 -10.92 -3.67 1.45
C GLN A 24 -9.45 -3.26 1.63
N PRO A 25 -9.16 -2.15 2.32
CA PRO A 25 -7.79 -1.79 2.62
C PRO A 25 -7.15 -2.95 3.38
N ARG A 26 -6.20 -3.63 2.73
CA ARG A 26 -5.42 -4.67 3.39
C ARG A 26 -4.47 -3.98 4.34
N GLU A 27 -4.41 -4.48 5.57
CA GLU A 27 -3.41 -4.02 6.54
C GLU A 27 -2.01 -4.19 5.92
N PRO A 28 -1.16 -3.14 5.94
CA PRO A 28 0.16 -3.22 5.33
C PRO A 28 1.01 -4.28 6.04
N LEU A 29 1.86 -4.97 5.28
CA LEU A 29 2.77 -5.92 5.89
C LEU A 29 3.88 -5.18 6.62
N LEU A 30 4.29 -5.70 7.78
CA LEU A 30 5.32 -5.06 8.60
C LEU A 30 6.62 -4.85 7.82
N ARG A 31 7.06 -5.82 7.01
CA ARG A 31 8.25 -5.69 6.17
C ARG A 31 8.20 -4.54 5.17
N ASP A 32 7.03 -4.19 4.66
CA ASP A 32 6.88 -3.09 3.71
C ASP A 32 7.08 -1.76 4.42
N VAL A 33 6.48 -1.61 5.60
CA VAL A 33 6.59 -0.41 6.43
C VAL A 33 8.01 -0.23 6.96
N VAL A 34 8.60 -1.28 7.54
CA VAL A 34 9.98 -1.28 8.02
C VAL A 34 10.95 -0.96 6.88
N GLY A 35 10.79 -1.62 5.73
CA GLY A 35 11.60 -1.37 4.54
C GLY A 35 11.51 0.08 4.06
N GLY A 36 10.29 0.63 4.03
CA GLY A 36 10.03 2.02 3.69
C GLY A 36 10.69 3.01 4.65
N VAL A 37 10.63 2.76 5.97
CA VAL A 37 11.31 3.57 6.99
C VAL A 37 12.83 3.54 6.77
N LEU A 38 13.44 2.35 6.68
CA LEU A 38 14.89 2.23 6.46
C LEU A 38 15.34 2.97 5.20
N ARG A 39 14.58 2.83 4.10
CA ARG A 39 14.84 3.53 2.85
C ARG A 39 14.75 5.04 3.00
N ARG A 40 13.70 5.54 3.65
CA ARG A 40 13.50 6.98 3.89
C ARG A 40 14.66 7.56 4.71
N GLU A 41 15.03 6.92 5.80
CA GLU A 41 16.13 7.37 6.65
C GLU A 41 17.47 7.37 5.90
N ARG A 42 17.74 6.31 5.12
CA ARG A 42 18.94 6.27 4.27
C ARG A 42 18.98 7.42 3.26
N LEU A 43 17.87 7.69 2.58
CA LEU A 43 17.79 8.75 1.57
C LEU A 43 17.86 10.15 2.21
N ALA A 44 17.29 10.34 3.40
CA ALA A 44 17.40 11.59 4.16
C ALA A 44 18.85 11.89 4.57
N GLN A 45 19.66 10.86 4.75
CA GLN A 45 21.11 10.98 4.99
C GLN A 45 21.94 11.09 3.70
N GLU A 46 21.31 11.08 2.52
CA GLU A 46 21.98 11.05 1.20
C GLU A 46 22.97 9.88 1.01
N ARG A 47 22.75 8.77 1.72
CA ARG A 47 23.64 7.60 1.70
C ARG A 47 23.24 6.58 0.65
N THR A 48 24.24 5.93 0.05
CA THR A 48 23.98 4.86 -0.92
C THR A 48 23.60 3.56 -0.20
N LEU A 49 22.95 2.65 -0.93
CA LEU A 49 22.70 1.29 -0.44
C LEU A 49 24.02 0.59 -0.02
N LYS A 50 25.12 0.85 -0.73
CA LYS A 50 26.43 0.29 -0.44
C LYS A 50 26.94 0.75 0.94
N ASP A 51 26.90 2.04 1.21
CA ASP A 51 27.41 2.61 2.47
C ASP A 51 26.68 2.06 3.70
N VAL A 52 25.36 1.83 3.59
CA VAL A 52 24.56 1.29 4.70
C VAL A 52 24.73 -0.22 4.80
N ALA A 53 24.76 -0.94 3.68
CA ALA A 53 24.93 -2.40 3.69
C ALA A 53 26.30 -2.80 4.26
N ASP A 54 27.37 -2.08 3.88
CA ASP A 54 28.72 -2.30 4.40
C ASP A 54 28.77 -2.05 5.92
N ALA A 55 28.19 -0.95 6.40
CA ALA A 55 28.11 -0.63 7.83
C ALA A 55 27.25 -1.64 8.63
N ALA A 56 26.17 -2.14 8.04
CA ALA A 56 25.31 -3.16 8.63
C ALA A 56 25.87 -4.59 8.51
N ARG A 57 26.99 -4.77 7.79
CA ARG A 57 27.61 -6.07 7.44
C ARG A 57 26.63 -7.05 6.78
N ILE A 58 25.85 -6.54 5.84
CA ILE A 58 24.96 -7.33 4.98
C ILE A 58 25.23 -7.03 3.51
N SER A 59 24.71 -7.85 2.60
CA SER A 59 24.90 -7.60 1.18
C SER A 59 23.99 -6.47 0.66
N VAL A 60 24.48 -5.70 -0.32
CA VAL A 60 23.69 -4.66 -1.01
C VAL A 60 22.38 -5.21 -1.60
N PRO A 61 22.37 -6.38 -2.30
CA PRO A 61 21.12 -6.96 -2.78
C PRO A 61 20.15 -7.25 -1.64
N TYR A 62 20.64 -7.76 -0.49
CA TYR A 62 19.78 -8.06 0.64
C TYR A 62 19.16 -6.81 1.26
N LEU A 63 19.94 -5.74 1.49
CA LEU A 63 19.38 -4.46 1.95
C LEU A 63 18.34 -3.91 0.96
N SER A 64 18.57 -4.05 -0.34
CA SER A 64 17.61 -3.64 -1.36
C SER A 64 16.31 -4.44 -1.28
N GLU A 65 16.38 -5.76 -1.02
CA GLU A 65 15.19 -6.58 -0.76
C GLU A 65 14.41 -6.13 0.48
N LEU A 66 15.12 -5.77 1.55
CA LEU A 66 14.52 -5.27 2.79
C LEU A 66 13.80 -3.94 2.56
N GLU A 67 14.45 -2.96 1.93
CA GLU A 67 13.86 -1.64 1.64
C GLU A 67 12.62 -1.69 0.75
N ARG A 68 12.47 -2.76 -0.02
CA ARG A 68 11.34 -3.00 -0.91
C ARG A 68 10.29 -3.94 -0.31
N GLY A 69 10.44 -4.34 0.95
CA GLY A 69 9.50 -5.24 1.63
C GLY A 69 9.42 -6.64 0.99
N ARG A 70 10.49 -7.10 0.35
CA ARG A 70 10.53 -8.44 -0.28
C ARG A 70 11.03 -9.53 0.67
N LYS A 71 11.62 -9.15 1.80
CA LYS A 71 12.17 -10.06 2.81
C LYS A 71 11.78 -9.62 4.22
N GLU A 72 11.58 -10.59 5.09
CA GLU A 72 11.52 -10.38 6.53
C GLU A 72 12.96 -10.29 7.06
N ALA A 73 13.26 -9.22 7.79
CA ALA A 73 14.52 -9.10 8.51
C ALA A 73 14.45 -9.89 9.82
N SER A 74 15.53 -10.57 10.19
CA SER A 74 15.68 -10.98 11.59
C SER A 74 15.83 -9.76 12.49
N SER A 75 15.56 -9.92 13.78
CA SER A 75 15.74 -8.85 14.76
C SER A 75 17.18 -8.33 14.80
N GLU A 76 18.18 -9.20 14.62
CA GLU A 76 19.60 -8.85 14.57
C GLU A 76 19.94 -8.02 13.33
N VAL A 77 19.40 -8.39 12.17
CA VAL A 77 19.59 -7.63 10.91
C VAL A 77 18.94 -6.26 11.02
N LEU A 78 17.73 -6.18 11.57
CA LEU A 78 17.04 -4.90 11.75
C LEU A 78 17.82 -3.99 12.71
N ALA A 79 18.31 -4.54 13.83
CA ALA A 79 19.14 -3.78 14.76
C ALA A 79 20.47 -3.33 14.12
N ALA A 80 21.08 -4.15 13.25
CA ALA A 80 22.29 -3.79 12.52
C ALA A 80 22.05 -2.66 11.51
N ALA A 81 20.95 -2.74 10.75
CA ALA A 81 20.56 -1.69 9.81
C ALA A 81 20.22 -0.37 10.51
N ALA A 82 19.49 -0.42 11.63
CA ALA A 82 19.20 0.75 12.47
C ALA A 82 20.49 1.44 12.93
N ARG A 83 21.42 0.67 13.52
CA ARG A 83 22.73 1.19 13.95
C ARG A 83 23.54 1.74 12.79
N ALA A 84 23.51 1.08 11.63
CA ALA A 84 24.20 1.55 10.44
C ALA A 84 23.68 2.92 9.96
N LEU A 85 22.41 3.24 10.26
CA LEU A 85 21.78 4.55 10.02
C LEU A 85 21.94 5.52 11.20
N GLY A 86 22.67 5.16 12.26
CA GLY A 86 22.82 6.00 13.45
C GLY A 86 21.58 6.05 14.35
N LEU A 87 20.67 5.08 14.20
CA LEU A 87 19.42 4.99 14.97
C LEU A 87 19.45 3.84 15.97
N GLY A 88 18.71 3.99 17.07
CA GLY A 88 18.32 2.87 17.92
C GLY A 88 17.19 2.06 17.30
N LEU A 89 17.07 0.78 17.70
CA LEU A 89 15.95 -0.05 17.26
C LEU A 89 14.59 0.54 17.70
N GLY A 90 14.54 1.14 18.89
CA GLY A 90 13.33 1.82 19.40
C GLY A 90 12.90 3.01 18.54
N ASP A 91 13.85 3.76 17.97
CA ASP A 91 13.57 4.89 17.08
C ASP A 91 12.93 4.39 15.78
N VAL A 92 13.51 3.34 15.18
CA VAL A 92 12.95 2.70 13.98
C VAL A 92 11.54 2.19 14.24
N LEU A 93 11.29 1.52 15.37
CA LEU A 93 9.95 1.04 15.72
C LEU A 93 8.95 2.18 15.95
N SER A 94 9.39 3.31 16.49
CA SER A 94 8.56 4.50 16.65
C SER A 94 8.17 5.10 15.30
N LEU A 95 9.11 5.19 14.35
CA LEU A 95 8.84 5.64 12.99
C LEU A 95 7.89 4.67 12.25
N VAL A 96 8.06 3.37 12.43
CA VAL A 96 7.17 2.34 11.88
C VAL A 96 5.76 2.49 12.44
N GLN A 97 5.61 2.71 13.76
CA GLN A 97 4.31 2.97 14.38
C GLN A 97 3.64 4.21 13.77
N GLN A 98 4.39 5.31 13.61
CA GLN A 98 3.87 6.54 13.01
C GLN A 98 3.36 6.30 11.57
N GLU A 99 4.13 5.55 10.77
CA GLU A 99 3.75 5.19 9.40
C GLU A 99 2.49 4.31 9.36
N LEU A 100 2.38 3.31 10.25
CA LEU A 100 1.18 2.46 10.35
C LEU A 100 -0.07 3.28 10.69
N VAL A 101 0.05 4.24 11.61
CA VAL A 101 -1.06 5.15 11.98
C VAL A 101 -1.44 6.06 10.80
N ALA A 102 -0.45 6.55 10.04
CA ALA A 102 -0.68 7.38 8.87
C ALA A 102 -1.40 6.61 7.76
N VAL A 103 -0.96 5.39 7.45
CA VAL A 103 -1.60 4.52 6.44
C VAL A 103 -3.04 4.19 6.82
N ARG A 104 -3.29 3.89 8.10
CA ARG A 104 -4.66 3.67 8.60
C ARG A 104 -5.54 4.91 8.43
N SER A 105 -5.00 6.10 8.69
CA SER A 105 -5.73 7.35 8.51
C SER A 105 -6.04 7.60 7.02
N ALA A 106 -5.08 7.36 6.13
CA ALA A 106 -5.27 7.51 4.69
C ALA A 106 -6.33 6.56 4.12
N SER A 107 -6.36 5.30 4.59
CA SER A 107 -7.36 4.33 4.14
C SER A 107 -8.78 4.70 4.57
N THR A 108 -8.96 5.26 5.78
CA THR A 108 -10.27 5.75 6.22
C THR A 108 -10.76 6.92 5.36
N LEU A 109 -9.89 7.88 5.01
CA LEU A 109 -10.25 9.01 4.14
C LEU A 109 -10.62 8.55 2.72
N SER A 110 -9.87 7.60 2.15
CA SER A 110 -10.18 7.01 0.84
C SER A 110 -11.53 6.26 0.85
N GLY A 111 -11.89 5.63 1.97
CA GLY A 111 -13.20 5.01 2.14
C GLY A 111 -14.35 6.04 2.08
N ARG A 112 -14.16 7.21 2.73
CA ARG A 112 -15.18 8.28 2.76
C ARG A 112 -15.44 8.91 1.40
N THR A 113 -14.39 9.17 0.62
CA THR A 113 -14.54 9.74 -0.75
C THR A 113 -15.24 8.74 -1.69
N ALA A 114 -14.92 7.45 -1.58
CA ALA A 114 -15.62 6.40 -2.33
C ALA A 114 -17.10 6.27 -1.94
N THR A 115 -17.48 6.55 -0.68
CA THR A 115 -18.89 6.61 -0.28
C THR A 115 -19.58 7.91 -0.71
N ALA A 116 -18.90 9.06 -0.70
CA ALA A 116 -19.48 10.34 -1.11
C ALA A 116 -19.77 10.40 -2.63
N GLY A 117 -18.92 9.78 -3.46
CA GLY A 117 -19.16 9.65 -4.91
C GLY A 117 -20.35 8.75 -5.27
N ARG A 118 -20.85 7.94 -4.33
CA ARG A 118 -22.03 7.08 -4.52
C ARG A 118 -23.37 7.78 -4.30
N TYR A 119 -23.40 8.99 -3.73
CA TYR A 119 -24.62 9.76 -3.52
C TYR A 119 -24.74 11.00 -4.42
N GLY A 120 -23.79 11.24 -5.33
CA GLY A 120 -23.76 12.40 -6.24
C GLY A 120 -24.72 12.32 -7.43
N GLY A 121 -25.88 11.71 -7.26
CA GLY A 121 -26.90 11.52 -8.32
C GLY A 121 -28.31 11.96 -7.95
N LEU A 122 -28.52 12.63 -6.82
CA LEU A 122 -29.84 13.12 -6.40
C LEU A 122 -29.77 14.55 -5.81
N CYS A 123 -30.15 15.50 -6.64
CA CYS A 123 -30.95 16.71 -6.37
C CYS A 123 -30.65 17.59 -5.15
N LEU A 124 -30.42 18.88 -5.43
CA LEU A 124 -31.26 19.96 -4.89
C LEU A 124 -31.56 20.95 -6.01
N ALA A 125 -32.73 20.74 -6.63
CA ALA A 125 -33.51 21.83 -7.17
C ALA A 125 -34.29 22.43 -5.99
N ALA A 126 -34.15 23.73 -5.81
CA ALA A 126 -35.13 24.65 -5.25
C ALA A 126 -34.71 26.08 -5.64
#